data_AF-A0A850KK70-F1
#
_entry.id   AF-A0A850KK70-F1
#
_cell.length_a   1.000
_cell.length_b   1.000
_cell.length_c   1.000
_cell.angle_alpha   90.00
_cell.angle_beta   90.00
_cell.angle_gamma   90.00
#
_symmetry.space_group_name_H-M   'P 1'
#
loop_
_entity.id
_entity.type
_entity.pdbx_description
1 polymer ?
#
loop_
_entity_poly.entity_id
_entity_poly.type
_entity_poly.pdbx_seq_one_letter_code
_entity_poly.pdbx_strand_id
1 'polypeptide(L)' 'MSDVAERVKKIVVEHLGVEEAKVTDNASFIDDLG' A
#
# COMPACT_ATOMS: atom_id res chain seq x y z
N MET A 1 12.72 -15.22 -1.58
CA MET A 1 12.60 -13.98 -0.77
C MET A 1 11.81 -12.94 -1.56
N SER A 2 10.51 -13.15 -1.83
CA SER A 2 9.75 -12.27 -2.75
C SER A 2 8.25 -12.23 -2.43
N ASP A 3 7.84 -11.68 -1.29
CA ASP A 3 6.40 -11.42 -1.07
C ASP A 3 6.08 -10.29 -0.09
N VAL A 4 7.10 -9.57 0.38
CA VAL A 4 6.87 -8.45 1.31
C VAL A 4 6.05 -7.36 0.64
N ALA A 5 6.29 -7.08 -0.65
CA ALA A 5 5.54 -6.10 -1.42
C ALA A 5 4.05 -6.47 -1.54
N GLU A 6 3.72 -7.74 -1.84
CA GLU A 6 2.31 -8.19 -1.92
C GLU A 6 1.63 -8.15 -0.56
N ARG A 7 2.31 -8.58 0.51
CA ARG A 7 1.76 -8.55 1.87
C ARG A 7 1.54 -7.13 2.35
N VAL A 8 2.48 -6.22 2.10
CA VAL A 8 2.34 -4.81 2.46
C VAL A 8 1.22 -4.17 1.65
N LYS A 9 1.12 -4.41 0.34
CA LYS A 9 0.00 -3.92 -0.49
C LYS A 9 -1.36 -4.35 0.06
N LYS A 10 -1.54 -5.64 0.36
CA LYS A 10 -2.80 -6.15 0.95
C LYS A 10 -3.15 -5.48 2.27
N ILE A 11 -2.17 -5.38 3.18
CA ILE A 11 -2.37 -4.76 4.50
C ILE A 11 -2.79 -3.30 4.33
N VAL A 12 -2.14 -2.58 3.42
CA VAL A 12 -2.40 -1.15 3.20
C VAL A 12 -3.80 -0.93 2.63
N VAL A 13 -4.20 -1.73 1.65
CA VAL A 13 -5.54 -1.63 1.05
C VAL A 13 -6.64 -1.96 2.07
N GLU A 14 -6.44 -2.99 2.89
CA GLU A 14 -7.42 -3.39 3.91
C GLU A 14 -7.49 -2.42 5.11
N HIS A 15 -6.34 -1.97 5.63
CA HIS A 15 -6.31 -1.17 6.86
C HIS A 15 -6.56 0.32 6.62
N LEU A 16 -6.07 0.86 5.50
CA LEU A 16 -6.24 2.27 5.15
C LEU A 16 -7.44 2.48 4.20
N GLY A 17 -8.05 1.42 3.66
CA GLY A 17 -9.22 1.53 2.77
C GLY A 17 -8.92 2.20 1.42
N VAL A 18 -7.64 2.25 1.05
CA VAL A 18 -7.12 2.89 -0.16
C VAL A 18 -6.99 1.87 -1.28
N GLU A 19 -7.35 2.27 -2.49
CA GLU A 19 -7.33 1.38 -3.66
C GLU A 19 -5.91 0.99 -4.05
N GLU A 20 -5.72 -0.24 -4.54
CA GLU A 20 -4.42 -0.75 -5.03
C GLU A 20 -3.77 0.17 -6.07
N ALA A 21 -4.60 0.88 -6.86
CA ALA A 21 -4.16 1.84 -7.86
C ALA A 21 -3.42 3.06 -7.27
N LYS A 22 -3.68 3.41 -6.00
CA LYS A 22 -2.96 4.47 -5.27
C LYS A 22 -1.71 3.96 -4.56
N VAL A 23 -1.58 2.66 -4.35
CA VAL A 23 -0.41 2.06 -3.70
C VAL A 23 0.71 1.89 -4.72
N THR A 24 1.42 2.99 -4.99
CA THR A 24 2.62 3.00 -5.83
C THR A 24 3.87 2.81 -4.97
N ASP A 25 4.93 2.21 -5.52
CA ASP A 25 6.17 1.93 -4.76
C ASP A 25 6.91 3.21 -4.31
N ASN A 26 6.53 4.37 -4.85
CA ASN A 26 7.01 5.70 -4.48
C ASN A 26 5.96 6.53 -3.69
N ALA A 27 4.78 5.97 -3.38
CA ALA A 27 3.76 6.68 -2.63
C ALA A 27 4.23 6.89 -1.18
N SER A 28 4.08 8.11 -0.69
CA SER A 28 4.37 8.41 0.71
C SER A 28 3.13 7.98 1.52
N PHE A 29 3.27 6.91 2.31
CA PHE A 29 2.19 6.34 3.13
C PHE A 29 1.42 7.36 3.99
N ILE A 30 2.05 8.49 4.27
CA ILE A 30 1.54 9.52 5.17
C ILE A 30 0.84 10.66 4.41
N ASP A 31 1.30 10.98 3.19
CA ASP A 31 0.75 12.10 2.40
C ASP A 31 -0.27 11.64 1.34
N ASP A 32 -0.07 10.46 0.74
CA ASP A 32 -0.91 9.96 -0.36
C ASP A 32 -2.02 8.99 0.10
N LEU A 33 -1.82 8.34 1.26
CA LEU A 33 -2.70 7.29 1.79
C LEU A 33 -3.33 7.62 3.16
N GLY A 34 -3.09 8.83 3.67
CA GLY A 34 -3.66 9.33 4.93
C GLY A 34 -5.16 9.57 4.90
#